data_AF-A0A7V3S071-F1
#
_entry.id   AF-A0A7V3S071-F1
#
_cell.length_a   1.000
_cell.length_b   1.000
_cell.length_c   1.000
_cell.angle_alpha   90.00
_cell.angle_beta   90.00
_cell.angle_gamma   90.00
#
_symmetry.space_group_name_H-M   'P 1'
#
loop_
_entity.id
_entity.type
_entity.pdbx_description
1 polymer ?
#
loop_
_entity_poly.entity_id
_entity_poly.type
_entity_poly.pdbx_seq_one_letter_code
_entity_poly.pdbx_strand_id
1 'polypeptide(L)'
;EMLDDLIIENAQCSKQAEIYSTVFAELMDARTGIISNNLNVLMKTLNIITILIMVPTFVVSAFSMNVLMPFDPHHPLVFWFIMALALLSVVFVLMVWRYKKW
;
A
#
# COMPACT_ATOMS: atom_id res chain seq x y z
N GLU A 1 34.79 34.72 -39.76
CA GLU A 1 34.72 35.26 -38.39
C GLU A 1 33.30 35.37 -37.87
N MET A 2 32.57 36.49 -38.01
CA MET A 2 31.22 36.59 -37.40
C MET A 2 30.23 35.47 -37.75
N LEU A 3 30.25 34.98 -39.01
CA LEU A 3 29.40 33.85 -39.41
C LEU A 3 29.89 32.51 -38.86
N ASP A 4 31.20 32.30 -38.71
CA ASP A 4 31.74 31.08 -38.12
C ASP A 4 31.42 31.01 -36.63
N ASP A 5 31.55 32.14 -35.92
CA ASP A 5 31.21 32.24 -34.51
C ASP A 5 29.71 32.02 -34.28
N LEU A 6 28.85 32.57 -35.14
CA LEU A 6 27.40 32.33 -35.12
C LEU A 6 27.05 30.85 -35.34
N ILE A 7 27.76 30.16 -36.24
CA ILE A 7 27.55 28.72 -36.48
C ILE A 7 27.98 27.91 -35.25
N ILE A 8 29.12 28.25 -34.64
CA ILE A 8 29.62 27.59 -33.42
C ILE A 8 28.67 27.82 -32.25
N GLU A 9 28.19 29.05 -32.06
CA GLU A 9 27.25 29.41 -30.99
C GLU A 9 25.89 28.72 -31.17
N ASN A 10 25.39 28.62 -32.40
CA ASN A 10 24.16 27.89 -32.70
C ASN A 10 24.33 26.38 -32.44
N ALA A 11 25.48 25.80 -32.82
CA ALA A 11 25.79 24.42 -32.50
C ALA A 11 25.88 24.17 -30.98
N GLN A 12 26.44 25.11 -30.20
CA GLN A 12 26.43 25.04 -28.73
C GLN A 12 25.02 25.14 -28.15
N CYS A 13 24.21 26.09 -28.62
CA CYS A 13 22.82 26.21 -28.20
C CYS A 13 22.04 24.93 -28.48
N SER A 14 22.25 24.33 -29.66
CA SER A 14 21.64 23.05 -30.03
C SER A 14 22.09 21.91 -29.10
N LYS A 15 23.38 21.82 -28.80
CA LYS A 15 23.95 20.85 -27.86
C LYS A 15 23.38 21.02 -26.46
N GLN A 16 23.22 22.27 -26.02
CA GLN A 16 22.68 22.58 -24.70
C GLN A 16 21.19 22.26 -24.60
N ALA A 17 20.42 22.52 -25.67
CA ALA A 17 19.03 22.11 -25.76
C ALA A 17 18.86 20.58 -25.70
N GLU A 18 19.74 19.84 -26.37
CA GLU A 18 19.79 18.37 -26.31
C GLU A 18 20.04 17.88 -24.87
N ILE A 19 21.06 18.42 -24.19
CA ILE A 19 21.40 18.08 -22.80
C ILE A 19 20.21 18.38 -21.87
N TYR A 20 19.58 19.56 -22.00
CA TYR A 20 18.43 19.90 -21.17
C TYR A 20 17.23 18.98 -21.44
N SER A 21 17.00 18.58 -22.69
CA SER A 21 15.93 17.61 -23.00
C SER A 21 16.19 16.26 -22.34
N THR A 22 17.44 15.80 -22.28
CA THR A 22 17.81 14.57 -21.57
C THR A 22 17.58 14.71 -20.07
N VAL A 23 18.02 15.81 -19.46
CA VAL A 23 17.79 16.06 -18.03
C VAL A 23 16.29 16.10 -17.71
N PHE A 24 15.47 16.72 -18.56
CA PHE A 24 14.03 16.72 -18.37
C PHE A 24 13.41 15.32 -18.46
N ALA A 25 13.89 14.47 -19.37
CA ALA A 25 13.45 13.08 -19.45
C ALA A 25 13.81 12.31 -18.17
N GLU A 26 15.03 12.45 -17.66
CA GLU A 26 15.47 11.82 -16.41
C GLU A 26 14.66 12.32 -15.20
N LEU A 27 14.33 13.62 -15.15
CA LEU A 27 13.48 14.18 -14.11
C LEU A 27 12.04 13.66 -14.19
N MET A 28 11.52 13.45 -15.39
CA MET A 28 10.20 12.86 -15.60
C MET A 28 10.19 11.40 -15.12
N ASP A 29 11.23 10.63 -15.42
CA ASP A 29 11.40 9.26 -14.92
C ASP A 29 11.52 9.23 -13.39
N ALA A 30 12.27 10.15 -12.78
CA ALA A 30 12.33 10.28 -11.32
C ALA A 30 10.96 10.62 -10.70
N ARG A 31 10.18 11.51 -11.34
CA ARG A 31 8.82 11.87 -10.91
C ARG A 31 7.87 10.68 -11.00
N THR A 32 7.91 9.90 -12.07
CA THR A 32 7.08 8.69 -12.19
C THR A 32 7.46 7.65 -11.13
N GLY A 33 8.75 7.54 -10.81
CA GLY A 33 9.25 6.71 -9.69
C GLY A 33 8.67 7.15 -8.34
N ILE A 34 8.67 8.45 -8.04
CA ILE A 34 8.08 8.99 -6.80
C ILE A 34 6.58 8.73 -6.73
N ILE A 35 5.84 8.96 -7.83
CA ILE A 35 4.40 8.69 -7.88
C ILE A 35 4.12 7.20 -7.65
N SER A 36 4.88 6.32 -8.30
CA SER A 36 4.75 4.87 -8.15
C SER A 36 5.03 4.41 -6.73
N ASN A 37 6.05 4.99 -6.07
CA ASN A 37 6.33 4.72 -4.66
C ASN A 37 5.16 5.16 -3.77
N ASN A 38 4.62 6.36 -3.99
CA ASN A 38 3.48 6.86 -3.22
C ASN A 38 2.23 6.00 -3.43
N LEU A 39 1.96 5.56 -4.66
CA LEU A 39 0.88 4.62 -4.95
C LEU A 39 1.11 3.28 -4.24
N ASN A 40 2.33 2.75 -4.24
CA ASN A 40 2.64 1.50 -3.54
C ASN A 40 2.46 1.64 -2.03
N VAL A 41 2.87 2.76 -1.43
CA VAL A 41 2.64 3.07 -0.01
C VAL A 41 1.14 3.18 0.29
N LEU A 42 0.38 3.86 -0.56
CA LEU A 42 -1.06 4.02 -0.40
C LEU A 42 -1.79 2.67 -0.54
N MET A 43 -1.46 1.87 -1.56
CA MET A 43 -2.04 0.54 -1.78
C MET A 43 -1.73 -0.40 -0.62
N LYS A 44 -0.48 -0.38 -0.11
CA LYS A 44 -0.12 -1.12 1.11
C LYS A 44 -0.98 -0.68 2.29
N THR A 45 -1.14 0.63 2.49
CA THR A 45 -1.94 1.18 3.60
C THR A 45 -3.40 0.76 3.51
N LEU A 46 -4.04 0.91 2.34
CA LEU A 46 -5.42 0.50 2.14
C LEU A 46 -5.61 -1.00 2.34
N ASN A 47 -4.74 -1.84 1.77
CA ASN A 47 -4.83 -3.29 1.92
C ASN A 47 -4.69 -3.72 3.39
N ILE A 48 -3.82 -3.07 4.16
CA ILE A 48 -3.69 -3.31 5.61
C ILE A 48 -5.01 -3.01 6.32
N ILE A 49 -5.63 -1.86 6.04
CA ILE A 49 -6.92 -1.48 6.65
C ILE A 49 -7.99 -2.51 6.28
N THR A 50 -8.04 -2.93 5.01
CA THR A 50 -9.00 -3.93 4.53
C THR A 50 -8.83 -5.27 5.25
N ILE A 51 -7.62 -5.80 5.37
CA ILE A 51 -7.35 -7.08 6.05
C ILE A 51 -7.71 -6.99 7.54
N LEU A 52 -7.38 -5.87 8.18
CA LEU A 52 -7.68 -5.64 9.60
C LEU A 52 -9.19 -5.67 9.89
N ILE A 53 -10.02 -5.18 8.97
CA ILE A 53 -11.48 -5.20 9.10
C ILE A 53 -12.06 -6.56 8.67
N MET A 54 -11.54 -7.17 7.60
CA MET A 54 -12.11 -8.38 7.01
C MET A 54 -11.95 -9.64 7.87
N VAL A 55 -10.81 -9.82 8.53
CA VAL A 55 -10.55 -11.05 9.31
C VAL A 55 -11.47 -11.16 10.54
N PRO A 56 -11.66 -10.12 11.37
CA PRO A 56 -12.56 -10.19 12.51
C PRO A 56 -14.03 -10.28 12.07
N THR A 57 -14.41 -9.54 11.02
CA THR A 57 -15.77 -9.59 10.49
C THR A 57 -16.12 -10.97 9.90
N PHE A 58 -15.16 -11.66 9.28
CA PHE A 58 -15.34 -13.05 8.83
C PHE A 58 -15.54 -14.02 10.01
N VAL A 59 -14.76 -13.88 11.08
CA VAL A 59 -14.94 -14.69 12.30
C VAL A 59 -16.35 -14.44 12.87
N VAL A 60 -16.72 -13.17 13.05
CA VAL A 60 -18.05 -12.82 13.57
C VAL A 60 -19.18 -13.31 12.65
N SER A 61 -19.05 -13.20 11.32
CA SER A 61 -20.09 -13.65 10.40
C SER A 61 -20.27 -15.17 10.39
N ALA A 62 -19.17 -15.93 10.49
CA ALA A 62 -19.22 -17.38 10.60
C ALA A 62 -19.92 -17.87 11.88
N PHE A 63 -19.71 -17.18 13.00
CA PHE A 63 -20.39 -17.50 14.28
C PHE A 63 -21.77 -16.85 14.43
N SER A 64 -22.07 -15.81 13.66
CA SER A 64 -23.36 -15.09 13.67
C SER A 64 -24.40 -15.73 12.75
N MET A 65 -23.98 -16.45 11.70
CA MET A 65 -24.88 -17.41 11.05
C MET A 65 -25.18 -18.49 12.08
N ASN A 66 -26.47 -18.85 12.23
CA ASN A 66 -27.03 -19.75 13.24
C ASN A 66 -26.47 -21.19 13.14
N VAL A 67 -25.15 -21.34 13.26
CA VAL A 67 -24.44 -22.60 13.32
C VAL A 67 -24.78 -23.16 14.68
N LEU A 68 -25.48 -24.30 14.70
CA LEU A 68 -25.73 -25.05 15.92
C LEU A 68 -24.40 -25.32 16.61
N MET A 69 -24.10 -24.51 17.62
CA MET A 69 -22.97 -24.74 18.48
C MET A 69 -23.32 -25.97 19.32
N PRO A 70 -22.42 -26.96 19.48
CA PRO A 70 -22.66 -28.12 20.35
C PRO A 70 -22.78 -27.75 21.85
N PHE A 71 -22.75 -26.46 22.18
CA PHE A 71 -22.89 -25.92 23.53
C PHE A 71 -24.17 -25.10 23.63
N ASP A 72 -24.85 -25.26 24.78
CA ASP A 72 -26.17 -24.73 25.08
C ASP A 72 -26.27 -23.21 24.78
N PRO A 73 -27.20 -22.77 23.90
CA PRO A 73 -27.34 -21.36 23.50
C PRO A 73 -27.71 -20.41 24.64
N HIS A 74 -28.12 -20.94 25.80
CA HIS A 74 -28.49 -20.16 26.97
C HIS A 74 -27.33 -19.84 27.92
N HIS A 75 -26.13 -20.37 27.69
CA HIS A 75 -24.99 -20.08 28.56
C HIS A 75 -24.29 -18.75 28.18
N PRO A 76 -24.21 -17.76 29.09
CA PRO A 76 -23.55 -16.47 28.84
C PRO A 76 -22.04 -16.59 28.53
N LEU A 77 -21.46 -17.76 28.79
CA LEU A 77 -20.06 -18.09 28.50
C LEU A 77 -19.77 -18.22 27.00
N VAL A 78 -20.76 -18.62 26.18
CA VAL A 78 -20.60 -18.81 24.73
C VAL A 78 -20.33 -17.47 24.04
N PHE A 79 -21.06 -16.42 24.44
CA PHE A 79 -20.85 -15.06 23.96
C PHE A 79 -19.44 -14.54 24.30
N TRP A 80 -18.98 -14.79 25.53
CA TRP A 80 -17.65 -14.39 25.97
C TRP A 80 -16.54 -15.15 25.22
N PHE A 81 -16.77 -16.42 24.87
CA PHE A 81 -15.83 -17.25 24.11
C PHE A 81 -15.68 -16.78 22.66
N ILE A 82 -16.80 -16.44 21.99
CA ILE A 82 -16.78 -15.90 20.63
C ILE A 82 -16.09 -14.53 20.61
N MET A 83 -16.36 -13.69 21.60
CA MET A 83 -15.70 -12.38 21.73
C MET A 83 -14.19 -12.52 21.99
N ALA A 84 -13.79 -13.46 22.85
CA ALA A 84 -12.38 -13.77 23.09
C ALA A 84 -11.69 -14.29 21.82
N LEU A 85 -12.34 -15.15 21.04
CA LEU A 85 -11.81 -15.69 19.78
C LEU A 85 -11.68 -14.60 18.70
N ALA A 86 -12.67 -13.70 18.59
CA ALA A 86 -12.60 -12.56 17.69
C ALA A 86 -11.46 -11.60 18.08
N LEU A 87 -11.27 -11.35 19.37
CA LEU A 87 -10.17 -10.53 19.87
C LEU A 87 -8.81 -11.20 19.64
N LEU A 88 -8.72 -12.51 19.81
CA LEU A 88 -7.51 -13.30 19.52
C LEU A 88 -7.18 -13.31 18.03
N SER A 89 -8.19 -13.36 17.15
CA SER A 89 -8.05 -13.20 15.70
C SER A 89 -7.46 -11.83 15.32
N VAL A 90 -7.96 -10.73 15.91
CA VAL A 90 -7.38 -9.39 15.73
C VAL A 90 -5.93 -9.36 16.20
N VAL A 91 -5.64 -9.90 17.37
CA VAL A 91 -4.28 -9.94 17.94
C VAL A 91 -3.33 -10.78 17.08
N PHE A 92 -3.80 -11.90 16.54
CA PHE A 92 -3.01 -12.75 15.63
C PHE A 92 -2.65 -12.01 14.34
N VAL A 93 -3.61 -11.31 13.73
CA VAL A 93 -3.35 -10.48 12.55
C VAL A 93 -2.35 -9.36 12.87
N LEU A 94 -2.51 -8.68 14.01
CA LEU A 94 -1.58 -7.64 14.46
C LEU A 94 -0.17 -8.19 14.77
N MET A 95 -0.07 -9.41 15.32
CA MET A 95 1.18 -10.07 15.65
C MET A 95 1.93 -10.53 14.39
N VAL A 96 1.23 -11.18 13.45
CA VAL A 96 1.77 -11.54 12.14
C VAL A 96 2.24 -10.29 11.41
N TRP A 97 1.48 -9.19 11.49
CA TRP A 97 1.87 -7.91 10.91
C TRP A 97 3.14 -7.32 11.55
N ARG A 98 3.29 -7.38 12.88
CA ARG A 98 4.53 -6.94 13.55
C ARG A 98 5.75 -7.79 13.23
N TYR A 99 5.57 -9.10 13.06
CA TYR A 99 6.65 -9.99 12.66
C TYR A 99 7.02 -9.82 11.18
N LYS A 100 6.03 -9.55 10.34
CA LYS A 100 6.21 -9.30 8.92
C LYS A 100 6.46 -7.81 8.68
N LYS A 101 7.54 -7.26 9.28
CA LYS A 101 8.12 -5.97 8.86
C LYS A 101 8.46 -6.07 7.37
N TRP A 102 7.58 -5.53 6.53
CA TRP A 102 7.85 -5.18 5.14
C TRP A 102 8.02 -3.68 5.02
#